data_AF-A0A844MKG1-F1
#
_entry.id   AF-A0A844MKG1-F1
#
_cell.length_a   1.000
_cell.length_b   1.000
_cell.length_c   1.000
_cell.angle_alpha   90.00
_cell.angle_beta   90.00
_cell.angle_gamma   90.00
#
_symmetry.space_group_name_H-M   'P 1'
#
loop_
_entity.id
_entity.type
_entity.pdbx_description
1 polymer ?
#
loop_
_entity_poly.entity_id
_entity_poly.type
_entity_poly.pdbx_seq_one_letter_code
_entity_poly.pdbx_strand_id
1 'polypeptide(L)'
;MQADEQTVSLDETNWREQVEEAFRQGGSVFLIARPDAREDLKAAILSLAVEPVELGFLQVYPMVEGVQRHSQGFAVRLQVREMVQ
;
A
#
# COMPACT_ATOMS: atom_id res chain seq x y z
N MET A 1 20.72 -2.90 -0.69
CA MET A 1 19.99 -2.94 -1.96
C MET A 1 18.70 -2.18 -1.76
N GLN A 2 18.45 -1.12 -2.51
CA GLN A 2 17.13 -0.50 -2.55
C GLN A 2 16.24 -1.49 -3.30
N ALA A 3 15.28 -2.11 -2.62
CA ALA A 3 14.31 -2.96 -3.29
C ALA A 3 13.53 -2.10 -4.29
N ASP A 4 13.25 -2.61 -5.49
CA ASP A 4 12.35 -1.95 -6.44
C ASP A 4 10.98 -1.82 -5.76
N GLU A 5 10.70 -0.62 -5.26
CA GLU A 5 9.44 -0.31 -4.58
C GLU A 5 8.29 -0.45 -5.57
N GLN A 6 7.46 -1.46 -5.37
CA GLN A 6 6.32 -1.73 -6.23
C GLN A 6 5.32 -0.57 -6.14
N THR A 7 4.72 -0.23 -7.28
CA THR A 7 3.69 0.82 -7.38
C THR A 7 2.39 0.19 -7.84
N VAL A 8 1.32 0.40 -7.06
CA VAL A 8 -0.03 -0.11 -7.33
C VAL A 8 -0.95 1.08 -7.53
N SER A 9 -1.75 1.05 -8.59
CA SER A 9 -2.78 2.07 -8.85
C SER A 9 -4.10 1.70 -8.18
N LEU A 10 -4.71 2.65 -7.48
CA LEU A 10 -6.03 2.50 -6.87
C LEU A 10 -7.15 2.28 -7.90
N ASP A 11 -6.94 2.70 -9.15
CA ASP A 11 -7.91 2.50 -10.24
C ASP A 11 -7.99 1.03 -10.71
N GLU A 12 -7.04 0.18 -10.30
CA GLU A 12 -7.06 -1.24 -10.64
C GLU A 12 -8.12 -1.97 -9.81
N THR A 13 -8.98 -2.78 -10.45
CA THR A 13 -10.05 -3.50 -9.75
C THR A 13 -9.53 -4.42 -8.64
N ASN A 14 -8.33 -4.99 -8.82
CA ASN A 14 -7.65 -5.88 -7.88
C ASN A 14 -6.47 -5.19 -7.15
N TRP A 15 -6.55 -3.87 -6.94
CA TRP A 15 -5.46 -3.11 -6.32
C TRP A 15 -5.07 -3.67 -4.95
N ARG A 16 -6.04 -4.20 -4.19
CA ARG A 16 -5.79 -4.74 -2.85
C ARG A 16 -4.91 -5.97 -2.93
N GLU A 17 -5.26 -6.94 -3.77
CA GLU A 17 -4.49 -8.15 -3.98
C GLU A 17 -3.08 -7.83 -4.50
N GLN A 18 -2.94 -6.79 -5.35
CA GLN A 18 -1.63 -6.31 -5.81
C GLN A 18 -0.79 -5.72 -4.67
N VAL A 19 -1.39 -4.97 -3.74
CA VAL A 19 -0.71 -4.47 -2.53
C VAL A 19 -0.22 -5.63 -1.66
N GLU A 20 -1.04 -6.67 -1.48
CA GLU A 20 -0.67 -7.86 -0.69
C GLU A 20 0.46 -8.66 -1.36
N GLU A 21 0.42 -8.83 -2.68
CA GLU A 21 1.51 -9.43 -3.44
C GLU A 21 2.80 -8.61 -3.33
N ALA A 22 2.71 -7.27 -3.41
CA ALA A 22 3.86 -6.39 -3.21
C ALA A 22 4.49 -6.58 -1.82
N PHE A 23 3.67 -6.73 -0.77
CA PHE A 23 4.17 -7.03 0.58
C PHE A 23 4.80 -8.43 0.72
N ARG A 24 4.37 -9.42 -0.09
CA ARG A 24 5.01 -10.74 -0.12
C ARG A 24 6.38 -10.70 -0.80
N GLN A 25 6.61 -9.75 -1.70
CA GLN A 25 7.87 -9.59 -2.44
C GLN A 25 8.84 -8.60 -1.78
N GLY A 26 8.36 -7.73 -0.89
CA GLY A 26 9.17 -6.78 -0.13
C GLY A 26 8.40 -6.07 0.99
N GLY A 27 9.07 -5.26 1.81
CA GLY A 27 8.44 -4.64 2.98
C GLY A 27 7.60 -3.38 2.72
N SER A 28 7.57 -2.84 1.49
CA SER A 28 6.91 -1.56 1.19
C SER A 28 6.35 -1.46 -0.22
N VAL A 29 5.29 -0.66 -0.39
CA VAL A 29 4.57 -0.42 -1.65
C VAL A 29 4.09 1.03 -1.74
N PHE A 30 4.06 1.60 -2.93
CA PHE A 30 3.35 2.84 -3.21
C PHE A 30 1.94 2.57 -3.74
N LEU A 31 0.92 3.03 -3.03
CA LEU A 31 -0.44 3.14 -3.54
C LEU A 31 -0.63 4.52 -4.16
N ILE A 32 -0.90 4.58 -5.46
CA ILE A 32 -1.10 5.83 -6.20
C ILE A 32 -2.57 6.03 -6.55
N ALA A 33 -3.01 7.28 -6.59
CA ALA A 33 -4.36 7.64 -7.02
C ALA A 33 -4.36 8.95 -7.80
N ARG A 34 -5.31 9.08 -8.74
CA ARG A 34 -5.55 10.31 -9.50
C ARG A 34 -5.97 11.47 -8.58
N PRO A 35 -5.84 12.74 -9.02
CA PRO A 35 -6.13 13.90 -8.19
C PRO A 35 -7.57 13.98 -7.66
N ASP A 36 -8.52 13.41 -8.40
CA ASP A 36 -9.97 13.37 -8.09
C ASP A 36 -10.36 12.19 -7.18
N ALA A 37 -9.53 11.16 -7.05
CA ALA A 37 -9.78 9.96 -6.25
C ALA A 37 -9.34 10.10 -4.78
N ARG A 38 -9.35 11.32 -4.23
CA ARG A 38 -8.83 11.59 -2.87
C ARG A 38 -9.60 10.85 -1.77
N GLU A 39 -10.93 10.85 -1.83
CA GLU A 39 -11.75 10.21 -0.81
C GLU A 39 -11.66 8.68 -0.91
N ASP A 40 -11.59 8.14 -2.13
CA ASP A 40 -11.36 6.70 -2.35
C ASP A 40 -10.00 6.27 -1.81
N LEU A 41 -8.95 7.07 -2.06
CA LEU A 41 -7.62 6.80 -1.52
C LEU A 41 -7.62 6.82 0.01
N LYS A 42 -8.32 7.78 0.63
CA LYS A 42 -8.48 7.82 2.09
C LYS A 42 -9.19 6.57 2.61
N ALA A 43 -10.26 6.13 1.96
CA ALA A 43 -10.99 4.92 2.33
C ALA A 43 -10.10 3.67 2.19
N ALA A 44 -9.34 3.56 1.10
CA ALA A 44 -8.41 2.46 0.87
C ALA A 44 -7.31 2.40 1.94
N ILE A 45 -6.69 3.53 2.29
CA ILE A 45 -5.69 3.60 3.37
C ILE A 45 -6.30 3.17 4.70
N LEU A 46 -7.50 3.66 5.04
CA LEU A 46 -8.16 3.30 6.30
C LEU A 46 -8.48 1.81 6.35
N SER A 47 -9.01 1.24 5.27
CA SER A 47 -9.30 -0.19 5.15
C SER A 47 -8.01 -1.02 5.28
N LEU A 48 -6.90 -0.62 4.65
CA LEU A 48 -5.59 -1.27 4.81
C LEU A 48 -5.02 -1.14 6.24
N ALA A 49 -5.32 -0.06 6.96
CA ALA A 49 -4.81 0.15 8.31
C ALA A 49 -5.57 -0.66 9.37
N VAL A 50 -6.80 -1.09 9.08
CA VAL A 50 -7.69 -1.76 10.05
C VAL A 50 -7.99 -3.22 9.69
N GLU A 51 -7.84 -3.60 8.42
CA GLU A 51 -7.99 -4.98 7.97
C GLU A 51 -6.58 -5.61 7.81
N PRO A 52 -6.30 -6.74 8.49
CA PRO A 52 -5.01 -7.37 8.37
C PRO A 52 -4.78 -7.89 6.95
N VAL A 53 -3.54 -7.76 6.48
CA VAL A 53 -3.05 -8.41 5.27
C VAL A 53 -2.47 -9.77 5.63
N GLU A 54 -2.83 -10.80 4.85
CA GLU A 54 -2.29 -12.15 5.00
C GLU A 54 -0.98 -12.32 4.22
N LEU A 55 0.13 -12.48 4.95
CA LEU A 55 1.46 -12.77 4.41
C LEU A 55 1.86 -14.19 4.80
N GLY A 56 1.45 -15.17 4.00
CA GLY A 56 1.66 -16.59 4.29
C GLY A 56 0.85 -17.00 5.52
N PHE A 57 1.51 -17.27 6.65
CA PHE A 57 0.86 -17.60 7.92
C PHE A 57 0.72 -16.41 8.87
N LEU A 58 1.26 -15.23 8.51
CA LEU A 58 1.23 -14.03 9.32
C LEU A 58 0.07 -13.12 8.91
N GLN A 59 -0.57 -12.52 9.91
CA GLN A 59 -1.48 -11.39 9.73
C GLN A 59 -0.76 -10.13 10.18
N VAL A 60 -0.57 -9.18 9.25
CA VAL A 60 0.12 -7.93 9.51
C VAL A 60 -0.76 -6.74 9.19
N TYR A 61 -0.51 -5.62 9.87
CA TYR A 61 -1.21 -4.37 9.63
C TYR A 61 -0.27 -3.41 8.90
N PRO A 62 -0.53 -3.10 7.62
CA PRO A 62 0.17 -2.06 6.89
C PRO A 62 0.14 -0.72 7.64
N MET A 63 1.28 -0.03 7.61
CA MET A 63 1.44 1.30 8.16
C MET A 63 1.70 2.30 7.04
N VAL A 64 1.06 3.46 7.11
CA VAL A 64 1.42 4.60 6.26
C VAL A 64 2.74 5.17 6.75
N GLU A 65 3.75 5.17 5.87
CA GLU A 65 5.04 5.80 6.13
C GLU A 65 5.04 7.28 5.70
N GLY A 66 4.38 7.59 4.60
CA GLY A 66 4.33 8.94 4.07
C GLY A 66 3.30 9.12 2.96
N VAL A 67 2.89 10.37 2.75
CA VAL A 67 1.98 10.75 1.68
C VAL A 67 2.60 11.90 0.90
N GLN A 68 2.69 11.73 -0.41
CA GLN A 68 3.16 12.74 -1.34
C GLN A 68 2.00 13.17 -2.23
N ARG A 69 1.89 14.47 -2.47
CA ARG A 69 0.95 15.06 -3.42
C ARG A 69 1.74 15.73 -4.54
N HIS A 70 1.38 15.43 -5.77
CA HIS A 70 1.96 16.04 -6.96
C HIS A 70 0.85 16.43 -7.96
N SER A 71 1.23 17.07 -9.07
CA SER A 71 0.28 17.52 -10.09
C SER A 71 -0.55 16.38 -10.68
N GLN A 72 0.04 15.19 -10.77
CA GLN A 72 -0.61 13.99 -11.30
C GLN A 72 -1.43 13.18 -10.28
N GLY A 73 -1.48 13.58 -9.01
CA GLY A 73 -2.27 12.90 -7.98
C GLY A 73 -1.56 12.74 -6.65
N PHE A 74 -1.76 11.57 -6.04
CA PHE A 74 -1.23 11.21 -4.74
C PHE A 74 -0.41 9.92 -4.84
N ALA A 75 0.63 9.83 -4.01
CA ALA A 75 1.39 8.62 -3.78
C ALA A 75 1.50 8.39 -2.28
N VAL A 76 1.10 7.21 -1.81
CA VAL A 76 1.10 6.84 -0.40
C VAL A 76 2.05 5.67 -0.23
N ARG A 77 3.12 5.89 0.54
CA ARG A 77 4.04 4.82 0.89
C ARG A 77 3.47 4.05 2.06
N LEU A 78 3.24 2.77 1.84
CA LEU A 78 2.80 1.82 2.85
C LEU A 78 3.96 0.86 3.12
N GLN A 79 4.10 0.46 4.37
CA GLN A 79 5.07 -0.54 4.79
C GLN A 79 4.43 -1.54 5.75
N VAL A 80 4.91 -2.77 5.71
CA VAL A 80 4.69 -3.74 6.78
C VAL A 80 5.97 -3.86 7.58
N ARG A 81 5.87 -3.88 8.91
CA ARG A 81 7.01 -4.23 9.73
C ARG A 81 7.14 -5.73 9.72
N GLU A 82 8.16 -6.26 9.04
CA GLU A 82 8.54 -7.65 9.18
C GLU A 82 8.87 -7.92 10.67
N MET A 83 8.05 -8.70 11.36
CA MET A 83 8.47 -9.35 12.60
C MET A 83 9.17 -10.63 12.23
N VAL A 84 10.46 -10.54 11.94
CA VAL A 84 11.35 -11.70 12.00
C VAL A 84 12.11 -11.59 13.33
N GLN A 85 11.82 -12.51 14.24
CA GLN A 85 12.78 -12.93 15.27
C GLN A 85 13.54 -14.14 14.73
#